data_AF-A0A2S9YQ33-F1
#
_entry.id   AF-A0A2S9YQ33-F1
#
_cell.length_a   1.000
_cell.length_b   1.000
_cell.length_c   1.000
_cell.angle_alpha   90.00
_cell.angle_beta   90.00
_cell.angle_gamma   90.00
#
_symmetry.space_group_name_H-M   'P 1'
#
loop_
_entity.id
_entity.type
_entity.pdbx_description
1 polymer ?
#
loop_
_entity_poly.entity_id
_entity_poly.type
_entity_poly.pdbx_seq_one_letter_code
_entity_poly.pdbx_strand_id
1 'polypeptide(L)'
;MLAGMPIRPGVDALLKELAVNPDEEPLRVRASQLLARLGRHREAFELLRDRFINLTAHDGPTLPCLCRRCLQPDLGHAHARDMDFARRFVVARGRVLYYWAPLELADDPGLARSVGARLSARLA
;
A
#
# COMPACT_ATOMS: atom_id res chain seq x y z
N MET A 1 5.19 1.68 -36.16
CA MET A 1 6.15 2.26 -35.20
C MET A 1 5.48 2.25 -33.84
N LEU A 2 5.74 1.23 -33.02
CA LEU A 2 5.21 1.18 -31.66
C LEU A 2 6.11 2.08 -30.81
N ALA A 3 5.58 3.22 -30.36
CA ALA A 3 6.24 4.10 -29.42
C ALA A 3 6.67 3.27 -28.20
N GLY A 4 7.96 3.34 -27.85
CA GLY A 4 8.51 2.63 -26.71
C GLY A 4 7.73 2.99 -25.45
N MET A 5 6.92 2.04 -24.94
CA MET A 5 6.35 2.17 -23.61
C MET A 5 7.52 2.35 -22.64
N PRO A 6 7.52 3.40 -21.80
CA PRO A 6 8.58 3.57 -20.83
C PRO A 6 8.64 2.33 -19.94
N ILE A 7 9.81 1.69 -19.89
CA ILE A 7 10.07 0.58 -18.99
C ILE A 7 9.87 1.13 -17.58
N ARG A 8 8.82 0.67 -16.89
CA ARG A 8 8.60 1.06 -15.50
C ARG A 8 9.80 0.58 -14.68
N PRO A 9 10.44 1.46 -13.89
CA PRO A 9 11.58 1.06 -13.08
C PRO A 9 11.16 -0.07 -12.13
N GLY A 10 12.03 -1.08 -12.02
CA GLY A 10 11.88 -2.16 -11.04
C GLY A 10 12.01 -1.62 -9.61
N VAL A 11 11.70 -2.49 -8.63
CA VAL A 11 11.69 -2.10 -7.22
C VAL A 11 13.06 -1.61 -6.74
N ASP A 12 14.14 -2.25 -7.17
CA ASP A 12 15.50 -1.87 -6.76
C ASP A 12 15.90 -0.48 -7.29
N ALA A 13 15.45 -0.13 -8.50
CA ALA A 13 15.67 1.21 -9.05
C ALA A 13 14.93 2.28 -8.24
N LEU A 14 13.67 2.01 -7.88
CA LEU A 14 12.88 2.92 -7.04
C LEU A 14 13.49 3.06 -5.63
N LEU A 15 13.99 1.97 -5.04
CA LEU A 15 14.65 2.00 -3.74
C LEU A 15 15.96 2.78 -3.77
N LYS A 16 16.75 2.62 -4.84
CA LYS A 16 17.98 3.40 -5.04
C LYS A 16 17.67 4.90 -5.19
N GLU A 17 16.65 5.24 -5.96
CA GLU A 17 16.20 6.63 -6.12
C GLU A 17 15.69 7.22 -4.81
N LEU A 18 14.94 6.43 -4.02
CA LEU A 18 14.42 6.85 -2.72
C LEU A 18 15.55 7.05 -1.70
N ALA A 19 16.63 6.27 -1.78
CA ALA A 19 17.80 6.47 -0.94
C ALA A 19 18.50 7.82 -1.22
N VAL A 20 18.43 8.31 -2.47
CA VAL A 20 18.93 9.63 -2.85
C VAL A 20 17.95 10.74 -2.46
N ASN A 21 16.64 10.49 -2.60
CA ASN A 21 15.58 11.46 -2.34
C ASN A 21 14.60 10.94 -1.28
N PRO A 22 15.00 10.87 0.01
CA PRO A 22 14.24 10.16 1.04
C PRO A 22 12.90 10.80 1.38
N ASP A 23 12.70 12.07 1.08
CA ASP A 23 11.47 12.80 1.41
C ASP A 23 10.44 12.81 0.26
N GLU A 24 10.75 12.21 -0.89
CA GLU A 24 9.82 12.09 -2.02
C GLU A 24 8.68 11.10 -1.73
N GLU A 25 7.57 11.61 -1.20
CA GLU A 25 6.37 10.84 -0.87
C GLU A 25 5.87 10.00 -2.08
N PRO A 26 5.69 10.54 -3.30
CA PRO A 26 5.20 9.75 -4.43
C PRO A 26 6.11 8.57 -4.78
N LEU A 27 7.44 8.76 -4.66
CA LEU A 27 8.43 7.74 -4.92
C LEU A 27 8.36 6.62 -3.86
N ARG A 28 8.29 7.00 -2.58
CA ARG A 28 8.12 6.09 -1.45
C ARG A 28 6.85 5.25 -1.57
N VAL A 29 5.73 5.87 -1.93
CA VAL A 29 4.45 5.18 -2.13
C VAL A 29 4.57 4.17 -3.27
N ARG A 30 5.16 4.56 -4.40
CA ARG A 30 5.33 3.67 -5.56
C ARG A 30 6.23 2.48 -5.24
N ALA A 31 7.37 2.71 -4.56
CA ALA A 31 8.28 1.65 -4.12
C ALA A 31 7.56 0.67 -3.18
N SER A 32 6.83 1.19 -2.19
CA SER A 32 6.07 0.39 -1.23
C SER A 32 4.98 -0.45 -1.91
N GLN A 33 4.28 0.12 -2.91
CA GLN A 33 3.24 -0.61 -3.65
C GLN A 33 3.84 -1.76 -4.45
N LEU A 34 5.00 -1.55 -5.08
CA LEU A 34 5.68 -2.60 -5.84
C LEU A 34 6.22 -3.70 -4.91
N LEU A 35 6.81 -3.34 -3.76
CA LEU A 35 7.21 -4.29 -2.73
C LEU A 35 6.02 -5.16 -2.28
N ALA A 36 4.87 -4.54 -1.99
CA ALA A 36 3.69 -5.26 -1.55
C ALA A 36 3.16 -6.25 -2.62
N ARG A 37 3.20 -5.88 -3.90
CA ARG A 37 2.83 -6.79 -5.01
C ARG A 37 3.80 -7.95 -5.19
N LEU A 38 5.07 -7.75 -4.85
CA LEU A 38 6.11 -8.77 -4.88
C LEU A 38 6.12 -9.66 -3.62
N GLY A 39 5.14 -9.52 -2.71
CA GLY A 39 5.09 -10.29 -1.47
C GLY A 39 6.04 -9.79 -0.37
N ARG A 40 6.81 -8.71 -0.62
CA ARG A 40 7.76 -8.10 0.32
C ARG A 40 7.04 -7.17 1.31
N HIS A 41 6.06 -7.72 2.03
CA HIS A 41 5.10 -6.97 2.83
C HIS A 41 5.71 -6.21 4.01
N ARG A 42 6.68 -6.82 4.69
CA ARG A 42 7.41 -6.17 5.79
C ARG A 42 8.15 -4.93 5.30
N GLU A 43 8.87 -5.03 4.19
CA GLU A 43 9.64 -3.91 3.63
C GLU A 43 8.72 -2.77 3.17
N ALA A 44 7.59 -3.11 2.53
CA ALA A 44 6.57 -2.13 2.18
C ALA A 44 6.01 -1.42 3.44
N PHE A 45 5.77 -2.18 4.51
CA PHE A 45 5.31 -1.62 5.78
C PHE A 45 6.34 -0.67 6.41
N GLU A 46 7.61 -1.08 6.48
CA GLU A 46 8.69 -0.28 7.05
C GLU A 46 8.87 1.06 6.31
N LEU A 47 8.90 1.02 4.97
CA LEU A 47 8.99 2.25 4.17
C LEU A 47 7.88 3.26 4.46
N LEU A 48 6.68 2.77 4.78
CA LEU A 48 5.53 3.63 5.07
C LEU A 48 5.54 4.09 6.53
N ARG A 49 5.86 3.21 7.46
CA ARG A 49 5.85 3.46 8.91
C ARG A 49 6.73 4.65 9.29
N ASP A 50 7.87 4.79 8.62
CA ASP A 50 8.85 5.83 8.94
C ASP A 50 8.34 7.25 8.66
N ARG A 51 7.42 7.41 7.70
CA ARG A 51 7.00 8.74 7.19
C ARG A 51 5.50 9.01 7.27
N PHE A 52 4.67 7.97 7.41
CA PHE A 52 3.21 8.12 7.38
C PHE A 52 2.55 7.64 8.66
N ILE A 53 1.49 8.33 9.04
CA ILE A 53 0.67 7.95 10.19
C ILE A 53 -0.49 7.07 9.74
N ASN A 54 -0.58 5.86 10.29
CA ASN A 54 -1.64 4.90 10.01
C ASN A 54 -2.98 5.36 10.63
N LEU A 55 -4.00 5.50 9.79
CA LEU A 55 -5.37 5.90 10.17
C LEU A 55 -6.38 4.76 10.18
N THR A 56 -5.96 3.52 9.91
CA THR A 56 -6.87 2.38 9.93
C THR A 56 -7.39 2.17 11.35
N ALA A 57 -8.72 2.17 11.50
CA ALA A 57 -9.40 1.92 12.76
C ALA A 57 -9.22 0.46 13.21
N HIS A 58 -9.42 0.22 14.51
CA HIS A 58 -9.49 -1.14 15.02
C HIS A 58 -10.81 -1.78 14.56
N ASP A 59 -10.71 -2.97 13.96
CA ASP A 59 -11.83 -3.74 13.42
C ASP A 59 -11.44 -5.23 13.38
N GLY A 60 -12.36 -6.12 13.72
CA GLY A 60 -12.18 -7.56 13.96
C GLY A 60 -13.46 -8.17 14.57
N PRO A 61 -13.74 -9.48 14.39
CA PRO A 61 -12.73 -10.55 14.27
C PRO A 61 -12.60 -11.21 12.89
N THR A 62 -13.38 -10.82 11.88
CA THR A 62 -13.46 -11.56 10.60
C THR A 62 -12.16 -11.53 9.79
N LEU A 63 -11.45 -10.40 9.78
CA LEU A 63 -10.13 -10.27 9.16
C LEU A 63 -9.12 -9.74 10.19
N PRO A 64 -7.81 -10.05 10.03
CA PRO A 64 -6.77 -9.52 10.88
C PRO A 64 -6.78 -7.99 10.88
N CYS A 65 -6.75 -7.39 12.07
CA CYS A 65 -6.86 -5.95 12.22
C CYS A 65 -5.62 -5.22 11.64
N LEU A 66 -5.86 -4.12 10.91
CA LEU A 66 -4.84 -3.32 10.24
C LEU A 66 -4.53 -1.99 10.95
N CYS A 67 -5.05 -1.79 12.17
CA CYS A 67 -4.76 -0.60 12.95
C CYS A 67 -3.30 -0.57 13.42
N ARG A 68 -2.84 0.61 13.86
CA ARG A 68 -1.46 0.82 14.33
C ARG A 68 -0.98 -0.21 15.38
N ARG A 69 -1.87 -0.71 16.22
CA ARG A 69 -1.52 -1.64 17.32
C ARG A 69 -1.50 -3.10 16.90
N CYS A 70 -2.31 -3.48 15.91
CA CYS A 70 -2.56 -4.88 15.57
C CYS A 70 -1.91 -5.31 14.26
N LEU A 71 -1.57 -4.36 13.38
CA LEU A 71 -1.03 -4.66 12.06
C LEU A 71 0.25 -5.48 12.18
N GLN A 72 0.22 -6.69 11.61
CA GLN A 72 1.38 -7.57 11.51
C GLN A 72 2.17 -7.25 10.23
N PRO A 73 3.44 -6.83 10.30
CA PRO A 73 4.19 -6.35 9.14
C PRO A 73 4.25 -7.35 7.97
N ASP A 74 4.44 -8.63 8.26
CA ASP A 74 4.59 -9.69 7.23
C ASP A 74 3.26 -10.13 6.61
N LEU A 75 2.14 -9.89 7.30
CA LEU A 75 0.84 -10.39 6.88
C LEU A 75 0.26 -9.53 5.76
N GLY A 76 0.49 -9.98 4.52
CA GLY A 76 -0.05 -9.32 3.33
C GLY A 76 -1.27 -10.00 2.69
N HIS A 77 -1.66 -11.18 3.18
CA HIS A 77 -2.83 -11.91 2.70
C HIS A 77 -3.64 -12.44 3.90
N ALA A 78 -4.94 -12.60 3.71
CA ALA A 78 -5.83 -13.18 4.69
C ALA A 78 -6.98 -13.91 3.98
N HIS A 79 -7.55 -14.91 4.63
CA HIS A 79 -8.69 -15.67 4.12
C HIS A 79 -9.88 -15.51 5.07
N ALA A 80 -11.07 -15.22 4.53
CA ALA A 80 -12.30 -15.16 5.31
C ALA A 80 -13.52 -15.37 4.43
N ARG A 81 -14.52 -16.11 4.92
CA ARG A 81 -15.80 -16.37 4.20
C ARG A 81 -15.58 -16.86 2.76
N ASP A 82 -14.68 -17.84 2.62
CA ASP A 82 -14.34 -18.47 1.33
C ASP A 82 -13.76 -17.50 0.28
N MET A 83 -13.18 -16.38 0.74
CA MET A 83 -12.56 -15.37 -0.11
C MET A 83 -11.15 -15.04 0.37
N ASP A 84 -10.24 -14.90 -0.59
CA ASP A 84 -8.88 -14.43 -0.34
C ASP A 84 -8.80 -12.90 -0.47
N PHE A 85 -8.08 -12.30 0.45
CA PHE A 85 -7.85 -10.87 0.51
C PHE A 85 -6.35 -10.59 0.46
N ALA A 86 -5.99 -9.50 -0.21
CA ALA A 86 -4.65 -8.95 -0.15
C ALA A 86 -4.68 -7.60 0.58
N ARG A 87 -3.67 -7.36 1.42
CA ARG A 87 -3.49 -6.08 2.10
C ARG A 87 -3.02 -5.06 1.07
N ARG A 88 -3.73 -3.95 0.98
CA ARG A 88 -3.37 -2.80 0.17
C ARG A 88 -3.41 -1.55 1.03
N PHE A 89 -2.93 -0.46 0.46
CA PHE A 89 -2.90 0.83 1.14
C PHE A 89 -2.97 1.98 0.14
N VAL A 90 -3.42 3.12 0.65
CA VAL A 90 -3.32 4.41 -0.04
C VAL A 90 -2.69 5.42 0.92
N VAL A 91 -2.03 6.43 0.36
CA VAL A 91 -1.41 7.51 1.11
C VAL A 91 -1.98 8.84 0.63
N ALA A 92 -2.24 9.74 1.59
CA ALA A 92 -2.59 11.13 1.32
C ALA A 92 -2.17 12.01 2.51
N ARG A 93 -1.54 13.16 2.23
CA ARG A 93 -1.20 14.19 3.22
C ARG A 93 -0.46 13.64 4.45
N GLY A 94 0.58 12.84 4.23
CA GLY A 94 1.36 12.26 5.34
C GLY A 94 0.64 11.15 6.12
N ARG A 95 -0.49 10.64 5.61
CA ARG A 95 -1.30 9.58 6.26
C ARG A 95 -1.40 8.36 5.37
N VAL A 96 -1.39 7.18 5.97
CA VAL A 96 -1.61 5.91 5.29
C VAL A 96 -2.90 5.25 5.79
N LEU A 97 -3.71 4.74 4.88
CA LEU A 97 -4.86 3.91 5.18
C LEU A 97 -4.63 2.52 4.57
N TYR A 98 -4.49 1.51 5.43
CA TYR A 98 -4.46 0.11 5.03
C TYR A 98 -5.88 -0.45 4.96
N TYR A 99 -6.09 -1.36 4.01
CA TYR A 99 -7.37 -2.06 3.81
C TYR A 99 -7.12 -3.46 3.25
N TRP A 100 -8.09 -4.34 3.49
CA TRP A 100 -8.18 -5.63 2.80
C TRP A 100 -8.99 -5.44 1.52
N ALA A 101 -8.41 -5.85 0.39
CA ALA A 101 -9.10 -5.92 -0.89
C ALA A 101 -9.30 -7.38 -1.27
N PRO A 102 -10.46 -7.79 -1.81
CA PRO A 102 -10.59 -9.08 -2.47
C PRO A 102 -9.44 -9.28 -3.45
N LEU A 103 -8.84 -10.47 -3.47
CA LEU A 103 -7.62 -10.74 -4.24
C LEU A 103 -7.78 -10.37 -5.73
N GLU A 104 -8.97 -10.62 -6.29
CA GLU A 104 -9.32 -10.29 -7.68
C GLU A 104 -9.34 -8.77 -7.98
N LEU A 105 -9.57 -7.93 -6.96
CA LEU A 105 -9.60 -6.46 -7.07
C LEU A 105 -8.35 -5.79 -6.51
N ALA A 106 -7.44 -6.54 -5.90
CA ALA A 106 -6.34 -5.98 -5.11
C ALA A 106 -5.38 -5.11 -5.92
N ASP A 107 -5.28 -5.36 -7.24
CA ASP A 107 -4.44 -4.58 -8.15
C ASP A 107 -5.25 -3.76 -9.15
N ASP A 108 -6.56 -3.66 -8.96
CA ASP A 108 -7.43 -2.77 -9.73
C ASP A 108 -7.09 -1.29 -9.41
N PRO A 109 -6.70 -0.50 -10.42
CA PRO A 109 -6.33 0.90 -10.19
C PRO A 109 -7.55 1.78 -9.85
N GLY A 110 -8.76 1.36 -10.22
CA GLY A 110 -10.01 2.03 -9.86
C GLY A 110 -10.33 1.92 -8.37
N LEU A 111 -10.13 0.74 -7.76
CA LEU A 111 -10.27 0.54 -6.32
C LEU A 111 -9.29 1.45 -5.55
N ALA A 112 -8.01 1.41 -5.91
CA ALA A 112 -6.99 2.25 -5.27
C ALA A 112 -7.31 3.75 -5.41
N ARG A 113 -7.73 4.21 -6.59
CA ARG A 113 -8.16 5.61 -6.79
C ARG A 113 -9.37 5.97 -5.94
N SER A 114 -10.36 5.09 -5.86
CA SER A 114 -11.60 5.35 -5.11
C SER A 114 -11.33 5.47 -3.60
N VAL A 115 -10.56 4.53 -3.04
CA VAL A 115 -10.17 4.59 -1.62
C VAL A 115 -9.29 5.82 -1.35
N GLY A 116 -8.34 6.12 -2.24
CA GLY A 116 -7.47 7.29 -2.14
C GLY A 116 -8.24 8.62 -2.18
N ALA A 117 -9.19 8.76 -3.10
CA ALA A 117 -10.06 9.93 -3.19
C ALA A 117 -10.89 10.12 -1.92
N ARG A 118 -11.43 9.03 -1.36
CA ARG A 118 -12.19 9.07 -0.12
C ARG A 118 -11.33 9.48 1.08
N LEU A 119 -10.09 8.97 1.16
CA LEU A 119 -9.13 9.38 2.19
C LEU A 119 -8.80 10.87 2.08
N SER A 120 -8.44 11.34 0.89
CA SER A 120 -8.10 12.75 0.64
C SER A 120 -9.25 13.70 1.01
N ALA A 121 -10.49 13.35 0.64
CA ALA A 121 -11.67 14.13 0.98
C ALA A 121 -11.92 14.22 2.49
N ARG A 122 -11.59 13.15 3.25
CA ARG A 122 -11.76 13.13 4.72
C ARG A 122 -10.68 13.90 5.47
N LEU A 123 -9.53 14.15 4.83
CA LEU A 123 -8.41 14.89 5.40
C LEU A 123 -8.42 16.38 5.03
N ALA A 124 -9.40 16.84 4.25
CA ALA A 124 -9.57 18.24 3.84
C ALA A 124 -10.40 18.98 4.88
#